data_AF-M3G4T1-F1
#
_entry.id   AF-M3G4T1-F1
#
_cell.length_a   1.000
_cell.length_b   1.000
_cell.length_c   1.000
_cell.angle_alpha   90.00
_cell.angle_beta   90.00
_cell.angle_gamma   90.00
#
_symmetry.space_group_name_H-M   'P 1'
#
loop_
_entity.id
_entity.type
_entity.pdbx_description
1 polymer ?
#
loop_
_entity_poly.entity_id
_entity_poly.type
_entity_poly.pdbx_seq_one_letter_code
_entity_poly.pdbx_strand_id
1 'polypeptide(L)'
;MEELFVKNGHFASRDGTVYQLRGVNLSGSAKLPSKPDGTTHFDQTLTFLNHRNVSFVGRPLEEKQASEHFDRLRKWGFNFLRFLITWEAIEHKGPGKYDTEYIDYVERMVSLASQKGFYLFIDPHQDVWSRFTGGDGAPGWTLEELGMDISKIQGSETAIVHHYQGRHYRRMSWPLNYQKYVCGTMFSLFFGGREFASNTIIDGKNVQDFLQDHYIDSVLKIVRKLKKYKNVIGFDTLNEPSPGWIGKKNLGEFEGFGFGKVIKTSPFKEMYLSEGRAVSTEQAYMLGFWSLPWGKVQLNGGGVSLWKRGYQCVWRNHGVWDYDPNGAPMMLKPEYFYRKNGKKYEFYSDFMHPFIKKFKEAVQKTESRFHIFVESDPSRLELEWREASKKNYGSVVNATHWYDISVLMLKRYFPWFGVHVFKQKPVFGKENIDKAYEETIRMIREMSEKKWAIVLQ
;
A
#
# COMPACT_ATOMS: atom_id res chain seq x y z
N MET A 1 -2.56 -31.90 -0.52
CA MET A 1 -3.36 -30.86 -1.20
C MET A 1 -2.98 -30.84 -2.66
N GLU A 2 -3.96 -30.64 -3.54
CA GLU A 2 -3.72 -30.53 -4.98
C GLU A 2 -3.42 -29.09 -5.41
N GLU A 3 -3.07 -28.90 -6.68
CA GLU A 3 -2.86 -27.58 -7.26
C GLU A 3 -4.19 -27.04 -7.79
N LEU A 4 -4.42 -25.73 -7.61
CA LEU A 4 -5.59 -25.05 -8.15
C LEU A 4 -5.19 -24.25 -9.39
N PHE A 5 -6.08 -24.29 -10.38
CA PHE A 5 -6.03 -23.54 -11.63
C PHE A 5 -7.23 -22.60 -11.71
N VAL A 6 -7.21 -21.63 -12.61
CA VAL A 6 -8.38 -20.81 -12.92
C VAL A 6 -9.02 -21.31 -14.21
N LYS A 7 -10.28 -21.72 -14.14
CA LYS A 7 -11.09 -22.18 -15.28
C LYS A 7 -12.44 -21.46 -15.24
N ASN A 8 -12.78 -20.75 -16.32
CA ASN A 8 -14.06 -20.02 -16.46
C ASN A 8 -14.39 -19.13 -15.25
N GLY A 9 -13.39 -18.41 -14.72
CA GLY A 9 -13.57 -17.53 -13.55
C GLY A 9 -13.61 -18.24 -12.19
N HIS A 10 -13.37 -19.55 -12.14
CA HIS A 10 -13.37 -20.33 -10.90
C HIS A 10 -12.01 -20.94 -10.60
N PHE A 11 -11.65 -21.02 -9.32
CA PHE A 11 -10.55 -21.89 -8.88
C PHE A 11 -11.02 -23.35 -8.98
N ALA A 12 -10.25 -24.17 -9.67
CA ALA A 12 -10.57 -25.57 -9.90
C ALA A 12 -9.33 -26.46 -9.87
N SER A 13 -9.51 -27.71 -9.46
CA SER A 13 -8.53 -28.78 -9.66
C SER A 13 -8.38 -29.13 -11.14
N ARG A 14 -7.39 -29.98 -11.44
CA ARG A 14 -7.13 -30.46 -12.80
C ARG A 14 -8.26 -31.34 -13.36
N ASP A 15 -9.00 -32.04 -12.51
CA ASP A 15 -10.16 -32.85 -12.90
C ASP A 15 -11.45 -32.03 -13.06
N GLY A 16 -11.44 -30.73 -12.69
CA GLY A 16 -12.55 -29.81 -12.86
C GLY A 16 -13.40 -29.56 -11.62
N THR A 17 -13.06 -30.12 -10.46
CA THR A 17 -13.70 -29.80 -9.18
C THR A 17 -13.50 -28.32 -8.85
N VAL A 18 -14.60 -27.58 -8.67
CA VAL A 18 -14.58 -26.15 -8.33
C VAL A 18 -14.42 -25.95 -6.82
N TYR A 19 -13.50 -25.09 -6.44
CA TYR A 19 -13.20 -24.72 -5.05
C TYR A 19 -13.75 -23.34 -4.71
N GLN A 20 -14.56 -23.26 -3.65
CA GLN A 20 -14.89 -21.99 -3.00
C GLN A 20 -13.87 -21.70 -1.90
N LEU A 21 -13.09 -20.64 -2.08
CA LEU A 21 -12.09 -20.21 -1.12
C LEU A 21 -12.74 -19.23 -0.13
N ARG A 22 -12.85 -19.66 1.14
CA ARG A 22 -13.41 -18.86 2.24
C ARG A 22 -12.41 -18.81 3.37
N GLY A 23 -12.06 -17.61 3.80
CA GLY A 23 -10.85 -17.42 4.59
C GLY A 23 -10.77 -16.11 5.32
N VAL A 24 -9.58 -15.87 5.88
CA VAL A 24 -9.25 -14.66 6.62
C VAL A 24 -7.93 -14.07 6.15
N ASN A 25 -7.74 -12.79 6.41
CA ASN A 25 -6.42 -12.15 6.40
C ASN A 25 -5.61 -12.65 7.61
N LEU A 26 -4.39 -13.11 7.37
CA LEU A 26 -3.51 -13.65 8.40
C LEU A 26 -2.15 -12.94 8.36
N SER A 27 -1.91 -11.91 9.16
CA SER A 27 -2.87 -11.10 9.90
C SER A 27 -2.27 -9.68 10.06
N GLY A 28 -3.05 -8.71 10.54
CA GLY A 28 -2.54 -7.36 10.83
C GLY A 28 -1.39 -7.31 11.85
N SER A 29 -1.09 -8.39 12.57
CA SER A 29 0.13 -8.51 13.37
C SER A 29 1.42 -8.58 12.55
N ALA A 30 1.36 -8.94 11.26
CA ALA A 30 2.51 -8.97 10.35
C ALA A 30 3.10 -7.59 10.05
N LYS A 31 2.33 -6.52 10.33
CA LYS A 31 2.64 -5.14 9.98
C LYS A 31 3.78 -4.52 10.79
N LEU A 32 4.07 -5.09 11.96
CA LEU A 32 5.00 -4.51 12.94
C LEU A 32 6.00 -5.58 13.43
N PRO A 33 7.26 -5.20 13.69
CA PRO A 33 8.25 -6.15 14.17
C PRO A 33 7.82 -6.78 15.51
N SER A 34 8.28 -8.01 15.75
CA SER A 34 8.14 -8.69 17.04
C SER A 34 9.26 -8.31 18.00
N LYS A 35 10.45 -8.01 17.49
CA LYS A 35 11.62 -7.61 18.29
C LYS A 35 12.39 -6.47 17.62
N PRO A 36 12.66 -5.37 18.35
CA PRO A 36 11.90 -4.95 19.54
C PRO A 36 10.40 -4.87 19.23
N ASP A 37 9.55 -4.91 20.27
CA ASP A 37 8.10 -4.89 20.06
C ASP A 37 7.67 -3.61 19.32
N GLY A 38 7.21 -3.78 18.07
CA GLY A 38 6.82 -2.70 17.18
C GLY A 38 5.44 -2.12 17.46
N THR A 39 4.74 -2.58 18.51
CA THR A 39 3.41 -2.11 18.90
C THR A 39 3.36 -0.59 19.14
N THR A 40 2.77 0.14 18.20
CA THR A 40 2.94 1.61 18.07
C THR A 40 2.34 2.46 19.18
N HIS A 41 1.54 1.87 20.08
CA HIS A 41 0.98 2.56 21.24
C HIS A 41 1.85 2.42 22.50
N PHE A 42 2.91 1.61 22.43
CA PHE A 42 3.96 1.56 23.45
C PHE A 42 5.02 2.62 23.18
N ASP A 43 5.79 2.96 24.22
CA ASP A 43 6.95 3.81 24.05
C ASP A 43 8.05 3.05 23.29
N GLN A 44 8.41 3.58 22.12
CA GLN A 44 9.46 3.08 21.25
C GLN A 44 10.56 4.11 21.02
N THR A 45 10.69 5.13 21.89
CA THR A 45 11.64 6.24 21.68
C THR A 45 13.07 5.75 21.44
N LEU A 46 13.48 4.67 22.13
CA LEU A 46 14.81 4.06 22.02
C LEU A 46 14.97 3.07 20.87
N THR A 47 13.86 2.58 20.30
CA THR A 47 13.87 1.42 19.38
C THR A 47 13.34 1.75 17.99
N PHE A 48 12.47 2.75 17.85
CA PHE A 48 11.75 3.05 16.60
C PHE A 48 12.69 3.39 15.44
N LEU A 49 13.72 4.19 15.71
CA LEU A 49 14.72 4.59 14.72
C LEU A 49 15.74 3.49 14.41
N ASN A 50 15.86 2.46 15.26
CA ASN A 50 16.74 1.31 15.01
C ASN A 50 16.08 0.28 14.07
N HIS A 51 15.62 0.76 12.91
CA HIS A 51 14.82 -0.02 11.96
C HIS A 51 15.61 -1.12 11.24
N ARG A 52 16.93 -1.01 11.19
CA ARG A 52 17.81 -2.00 10.55
C ARG A 52 18.11 -3.20 11.45
N ASN A 53 17.74 -3.16 12.73
CA ASN A 53 17.95 -4.24 13.69
C ASN A 53 16.60 -4.67 14.30
N VAL A 54 15.68 -5.09 13.45
CA VAL A 54 14.36 -5.58 13.84
C VAL A 54 14.20 -7.03 13.42
N SER A 55 13.25 -7.75 14.01
CA SER A 55 12.86 -9.08 13.59
C SER A 55 11.35 -9.16 13.47
N PHE A 56 10.90 -9.83 12.42
CA PHE A 56 9.50 -10.16 12.18
C PHE A 56 9.22 -11.65 12.39
N VAL A 57 10.22 -12.43 12.83
CA VAL A 57 10.02 -13.84 13.20
C VAL A 57 8.98 -13.92 14.32
N GLY A 58 8.00 -14.81 14.15
CA GLY A 58 6.83 -14.89 15.04
C GLY A 58 5.68 -13.94 14.68
N ARG A 59 5.73 -13.29 13.51
CA ARG A 59 4.59 -12.57 12.93
C ARG A 59 4.19 -13.22 11.60
N PRO A 60 2.89 -13.50 11.34
CA PRO A 60 1.74 -13.02 12.09
C PRO A 60 1.42 -13.80 13.38
N LEU A 61 2.00 -14.98 13.60
CA LEU A 61 1.70 -15.84 14.74
C LEU A 61 2.97 -16.31 15.42
N GLU A 62 2.98 -16.40 16.74
CA GLU A 62 4.03 -17.13 17.44
C GLU A 62 3.98 -18.61 17.07
N GLU A 63 5.12 -19.21 16.72
CA GLU A 63 5.16 -20.59 16.19
C GLU A 63 4.49 -21.60 17.13
N LYS A 64 4.73 -21.46 18.45
CA LYS A 64 4.16 -22.33 19.48
C LYS A 64 2.62 -22.32 19.53
N GLN A 65 1.98 -21.25 19.05
CA GLN A 65 0.52 -21.08 19.01
C GLN A 65 -0.08 -21.29 17.62
N ALA A 66 0.75 -21.36 16.57
CA ALA A 66 0.28 -21.38 15.19
C ALA A 66 -0.65 -22.56 14.89
N SER A 67 -0.33 -23.76 15.39
CA SER A 67 -1.18 -24.95 15.20
C SER A 67 -2.57 -24.76 15.78
N GLU A 68 -2.66 -24.22 17.00
CA GLU A 68 -3.94 -24.00 17.68
C GLU A 68 -4.80 -22.98 16.92
N HIS A 69 -4.20 -21.89 16.44
CA HIS A 69 -4.91 -20.90 15.63
C HIS A 69 -5.43 -21.48 14.32
N PHE A 70 -4.63 -22.31 13.62
CA PHE A 70 -5.07 -22.98 12.40
C PHE A 70 -6.18 -23.99 12.66
N ASP A 71 -6.10 -24.77 13.75
CA ASP A 71 -7.16 -25.68 14.15
C ASP A 71 -8.48 -24.93 14.44
N ARG A 72 -8.38 -23.76 15.08
CA ARG A 72 -9.53 -22.89 15.33
C ARG A 72 -10.16 -22.38 14.03
N LEU A 73 -9.36 -21.88 13.09
CA LEU A 73 -9.84 -21.41 11.78
C LEU A 73 -10.49 -22.56 10.97
N ARG A 74 -9.93 -23.77 11.02
CA ARG A 74 -10.53 -24.96 10.39
C ARG A 74 -11.87 -25.33 11.00
N LYS A 75 -11.99 -25.28 12.34
CA LYS A 75 -13.26 -25.52 13.05
C LYS A 75 -14.35 -24.51 12.66
N TRP A 76 -13.98 -23.29 12.28
CA TRP A 76 -14.91 -22.30 11.74
C TRP A 76 -15.27 -22.50 10.27
N GLY A 77 -14.72 -23.52 9.61
CA GLY A 77 -15.01 -23.86 8.21
C GLY A 77 -14.15 -23.13 7.18
N PHE A 78 -13.13 -22.37 7.60
CA PHE A 78 -12.23 -21.69 6.67
C PHE A 78 -11.26 -22.67 5.99
N ASN A 79 -10.97 -22.43 4.71
CA ASN A 79 -10.04 -23.22 3.90
C ASN A 79 -8.99 -22.36 3.18
N PHE A 80 -9.01 -21.04 3.39
CA PHE A 80 -8.17 -20.09 2.68
C PHE A 80 -7.55 -19.06 3.61
N LEU A 81 -6.33 -18.62 3.30
CA LEU A 81 -5.61 -17.57 4.03
C LEU A 81 -5.02 -16.56 3.03
N ARG A 82 -5.28 -15.27 3.25
CA ARG A 82 -4.47 -14.17 2.69
C ARG A 82 -3.31 -13.96 3.66
N PHE A 83 -2.13 -14.49 3.34
CA PHE A 83 -0.98 -14.52 4.25
C PHE A 83 -0.12 -13.27 4.06
N LEU A 84 -0.13 -12.39 5.06
CA LEU A 84 0.53 -11.09 4.98
C LEU A 84 2.03 -11.22 5.27
N ILE A 85 2.83 -10.59 4.43
CA ILE A 85 4.25 -10.30 4.65
C ILE A 85 4.48 -8.81 4.37
N THR A 86 5.52 -8.21 4.92
CA THR A 86 5.92 -6.83 4.57
C THR A 86 7.29 -6.85 3.90
N TRP A 87 7.56 -5.89 3.02
CA TRP A 87 8.90 -5.74 2.43
C TRP A 87 9.97 -5.52 3.51
N GLU A 88 9.64 -4.75 4.55
CA GLU A 88 10.48 -4.54 5.72
C GLU A 88 10.85 -5.86 6.41
N ALA A 89 9.89 -6.77 6.60
CA ALA A 89 10.17 -8.06 7.22
C ALA A 89 11.24 -8.88 6.47
N ILE A 90 11.32 -8.71 5.14
CA ILE A 90 12.26 -9.45 4.29
C ILE A 90 13.60 -8.73 4.16
N GLU A 91 13.64 -7.39 4.13
CA GLU A 91 14.81 -6.62 3.70
C GLU A 91 15.11 -5.40 4.61
N HIS A 92 14.75 -5.43 5.90
CA HIS A 92 14.96 -4.29 6.83
C HIS A 92 16.42 -3.84 6.97
N LYS A 93 17.41 -4.74 6.86
CA LYS A 93 18.84 -4.42 7.11
C LYS A 93 19.42 -3.44 6.09
N GLY A 94 18.84 -3.38 4.89
CA GLY A 94 19.30 -2.53 3.79
C GLY A 94 19.12 -3.19 2.42
N PRO A 95 19.38 -2.45 1.34
CA PRO A 95 19.26 -2.96 -0.03
C PRO A 95 20.09 -4.23 -0.21
N GLY A 96 19.47 -5.30 -0.70
CA GLY A 96 20.04 -6.62 -0.95
C GLY A 96 20.32 -7.47 0.30
N LYS A 97 20.00 -6.97 1.50
CA LYS A 97 20.31 -7.64 2.78
C LYS A 97 19.07 -8.30 3.37
N TYR A 98 18.81 -9.52 2.90
CA TYR A 98 17.60 -10.26 3.26
C TYR A 98 17.67 -10.93 4.64
N ASP A 99 16.55 -10.95 5.35
CA ASP A 99 16.37 -11.71 6.59
C ASP A 99 15.98 -13.16 6.29
N THR A 100 16.99 -14.04 6.27
CA THR A 100 16.79 -15.48 6.04
C THR A 100 16.02 -16.17 7.16
N GLU A 101 16.13 -15.69 8.41
CA GLU A 101 15.41 -16.28 9.54
C GLU A 101 13.90 -16.04 9.39
N TYR A 102 13.51 -14.83 8.96
CA TYR A 102 12.12 -14.53 8.63
C TYR A 102 11.61 -15.36 7.44
N ILE A 103 12.41 -15.50 6.38
CA ILE A 103 12.04 -16.31 5.21
C ILE A 103 11.82 -17.79 5.62
N ASP A 104 12.68 -18.34 6.47
CA ASP A 104 12.53 -19.70 7.01
C ASP A 104 11.30 -19.83 7.91
N TYR A 105 11.01 -18.81 8.72
CA TYR A 105 9.78 -18.75 9.52
C TYR A 105 8.52 -18.79 8.63
N VAL A 106 8.47 -18.02 7.54
CA VAL A 106 7.34 -18.03 6.59
C VAL A 106 7.15 -19.43 6.01
N GLU A 107 8.23 -20.11 5.61
CA GLU A 107 8.16 -21.49 5.12
C GLU A 107 7.54 -22.45 6.15
N ARG A 108 7.93 -22.36 7.42
CA ARG A 108 7.36 -23.19 8.49
C ARG A 108 5.86 -22.94 8.64
N MET A 109 5.42 -21.68 8.60
CA MET A 109 3.99 -21.34 8.68
C MET A 109 3.20 -21.85 7.47
N VAL A 110 3.74 -21.71 6.26
CA VAL A 110 3.11 -22.21 5.02
C VAL A 110 3.02 -23.74 5.02
N SER A 111 4.08 -24.41 5.47
CA SER A 111 4.10 -25.86 5.63
C SER A 111 3.03 -26.33 6.61
N LEU A 112 2.92 -25.66 7.77
CA LEU A 112 1.89 -25.97 8.76
C LEU A 112 0.48 -25.70 8.21
N ALA A 113 0.28 -24.59 7.49
CA ALA A 113 -0.99 -24.28 6.84
C ALA A 113 -1.39 -25.39 5.83
N SER A 114 -0.42 -25.93 5.09
CA SER A 114 -0.66 -27.08 4.20
C SER A 114 -1.10 -28.32 4.95
N GLN A 115 -0.47 -28.64 6.08
CA GLN A 115 -0.82 -29.79 6.93
C GLN A 115 -2.23 -29.64 7.52
N LYS A 116 -2.64 -28.40 7.79
CA LYS A 116 -3.96 -28.04 8.32
C LYS A 116 -5.03 -27.87 7.23
N GLY A 117 -4.68 -28.06 5.95
CA GLY A 117 -5.64 -28.03 4.84
C GLY A 117 -6.05 -26.63 4.38
N PHE A 118 -5.16 -25.64 4.49
CA PHE A 118 -5.37 -24.29 3.98
C PHE A 118 -4.66 -24.04 2.65
N TYR A 119 -5.40 -23.56 1.67
CA TYR A 119 -4.84 -22.83 0.54
C TYR A 119 -4.48 -21.42 0.97
N LEU A 120 -3.50 -20.81 0.31
CA LEU A 120 -3.13 -19.42 0.59
C LEU A 120 -2.55 -18.72 -0.63
N PHE A 121 -2.69 -17.40 -0.65
CA PHE A 121 -1.78 -16.55 -1.40
C PHE A 121 -0.97 -15.69 -0.44
N ILE A 122 0.22 -15.29 -0.90
CA ILE A 122 1.12 -14.41 -0.17
C ILE A 122 0.80 -12.97 -0.58
N ASP A 123 0.58 -12.11 0.40
CA ASP A 123 0.26 -10.70 0.22
C ASP A 123 1.43 -9.84 0.73
N PRO A 124 2.27 -9.30 -0.18
CA PRO A 124 3.18 -8.20 0.11
C PRO A 124 2.42 -6.93 0.53
N HIS A 125 2.19 -6.84 1.83
CA HIS A 125 1.31 -5.88 2.46
C HIS A 125 2.01 -4.54 2.74
N GLN A 126 1.23 -3.47 2.62
CA GLN A 126 1.59 -2.14 3.09
C GLN A 126 0.31 -1.34 3.35
N ASP A 127 0.30 -0.50 4.38
CA ASP A 127 -0.54 0.67 4.49
C ASP A 127 0.34 1.92 4.48
N VAL A 128 -0.03 2.91 3.67
CA VAL A 128 0.64 4.21 3.59
C VAL A 128 2.16 4.12 3.50
N TRP A 129 2.70 3.16 2.74
CA TRP A 129 4.12 2.95 2.44
C TRP A 129 4.99 2.28 3.52
N SER A 130 5.09 2.81 4.74
CA SER A 130 6.11 2.41 5.73
C SER A 130 5.70 2.77 7.17
N ARG A 131 6.37 2.16 8.16
CA ARG A 131 6.24 2.60 9.57
C ARG A 131 6.63 4.06 9.77
N PHE A 132 7.57 4.56 8.97
CA PHE A 132 8.04 5.95 9.02
C PHE A 132 7.09 6.95 8.36
N THR A 133 6.11 6.47 7.61
CA THR A 133 5.03 7.27 7.00
C THR A 133 3.70 7.09 7.73
N GLY A 134 3.69 6.40 8.88
CA GLY A 134 2.52 6.22 9.73
C GLY A 134 1.71 4.94 9.50
N GLY A 135 2.24 3.98 8.73
CA GLY A 135 1.63 2.67 8.50
C GLY A 135 2.66 1.55 8.58
N ASP A 136 2.84 0.80 7.49
CA ASP A 136 3.72 -0.36 7.39
C ASP A 136 4.07 -0.70 5.92
N GLY A 137 4.93 -1.70 5.71
CA GLY A 137 5.24 -2.22 4.38
C GLY A 137 6.72 -2.09 4.02
N ALA A 138 7.11 -0.97 3.43
CA ALA A 138 8.46 -0.70 2.96
C ALA A 138 9.45 -0.40 4.11
N PRO A 139 10.69 -0.90 4.01
CA PRO A 139 11.71 -0.66 5.03
C PRO A 139 12.17 0.80 5.06
N GLY A 140 12.61 1.26 6.23
CA GLY A 140 13.02 2.65 6.46
C GLY A 140 14.18 3.10 5.58
N TRP A 141 15.02 2.18 5.11
CA TRP A 141 16.12 2.51 4.22
C TRP A 141 15.63 3.12 2.89
N THR A 142 14.42 2.79 2.42
CA THR A 142 13.87 3.37 1.18
C THR A 142 13.76 4.89 1.24
N LEU A 143 13.52 5.46 2.43
CA LEU A 143 13.49 6.90 2.67
C LEU A 143 14.92 7.45 2.82
N GLU A 144 15.77 6.72 3.53
CA GLU A 144 17.15 7.13 3.81
C GLU A 144 18.02 7.22 2.54
N GLU A 145 17.81 6.32 1.57
CA GLU A 145 18.50 6.28 0.28
C GLU A 145 18.14 7.49 -0.61
N LEU A 146 16.98 8.11 -0.38
CA LEU A 146 16.61 9.39 -1.00
C LEU A 146 17.21 10.60 -0.29
N GLY A 147 17.90 10.39 0.84
CA GLY A 147 18.47 11.45 1.65
C GLY A 147 17.53 12.04 2.69
N MET A 148 16.38 11.41 2.95
CA MET A 148 15.53 11.80 4.09
C MET A 148 16.19 11.37 5.40
N ASP A 149 16.03 12.20 6.43
CA ASP A 149 16.40 11.90 7.80
C ASP A 149 15.14 11.47 8.56
N ILE A 150 14.97 10.17 8.74
CA ILE A 150 13.79 9.59 9.38
C ILE A 150 13.59 10.07 10.83
N SER A 151 14.65 10.52 11.51
CA SER A 151 14.58 11.08 12.86
C SER A 151 13.88 12.44 12.89
N LYS A 152 13.82 13.14 11.75
CA LYS A 152 13.22 14.47 11.61
C LYS A 152 11.78 14.46 11.14
N ILE A 153 11.19 13.29 10.90
CA ILE A 153 9.81 13.17 10.40
C ILE A 153 8.81 13.82 11.36
N GLN A 154 8.96 13.61 12.68
CA GLN A 154 8.11 14.23 13.68
C GLN A 154 8.23 15.76 13.64
N GLY A 155 9.45 16.28 13.73
CA GLY A 155 9.70 17.72 13.80
C GLY A 155 9.36 18.46 12.51
N SER A 156 9.53 17.83 11.35
CA SER A 156 9.17 18.39 10.05
C SER A 156 7.66 18.29 9.75
N GLU A 157 6.91 17.51 10.53
CA GLU A 157 5.48 17.23 10.34
C GLU A 157 5.13 16.69 8.94
N THR A 158 6.06 15.99 8.31
CA THR A 158 5.93 15.44 6.94
C THR A 158 5.27 14.06 6.89
N ALA A 159 4.92 13.49 8.05
CA ALA A 159 4.04 12.34 8.22
C ALA A 159 3.37 12.35 9.61
N ILE A 160 2.23 11.67 9.72
CA ILE A 160 1.48 11.45 10.95
C ILE A 160 1.79 10.03 11.42
N VAL A 161 2.72 9.90 12.36
CA VAL A 161 3.18 8.60 12.88
C VAL A 161 2.60 8.37 14.28
N HIS A 162 1.88 7.26 14.47
CA HIS A 162 1.20 6.94 15.74
C HIS A 162 2.15 6.93 16.94
N HIS A 163 3.34 6.34 16.78
CA HIS A 163 4.35 6.30 17.84
C HIS A 163 4.66 7.70 18.43
N TYR A 164 4.78 8.72 17.58
CA TYR A 164 5.09 10.09 18.00
C TYR A 164 3.89 10.84 18.61
N GLN A 165 2.67 10.37 18.39
CA GLN A 165 1.46 11.01 18.89
C GLN A 165 0.91 10.35 20.16
N GLY A 166 1.23 9.07 20.39
CA GLY A 166 0.79 8.30 21.55
C GLY A 166 -0.72 8.44 21.78
N ARG A 167 -1.13 8.85 22.98
CA ARG A 167 -2.55 9.03 23.35
C ARG A 167 -3.26 10.16 22.60
N HIS A 168 -2.52 11.08 22.00
CA HIS A 168 -3.09 12.15 21.16
C HIS A 168 -3.31 11.71 19.71
N TYR A 169 -2.90 10.47 19.36
CA TYR A 169 -3.13 9.95 18.03
C TYR A 169 -4.61 9.86 17.74
N ARG A 170 -5.01 10.61 16.72
CA ARG A 170 -6.40 10.66 16.38
C ARG A 170 -6.81 9.42 15.61
N ARG A 171 -7.89 8.79 16.09
CA ARG A 171 -8.53 7.65 15.43
C ARG A 171 -8.80 7.94 13.95
N MET A 172 -8.42 6.99 13.09
CA MET A 172 -8.58 7.05 11.62
C MET A 172 -7.93 8.28 10.96
N SER A 173 -6.83 8.79 11.52
CA SER A 173 -6.01 9.82 10.86
C SER A 173 -4.98 9.25 9.89
N TRP A 174 -4.62 7.97 9.98
CA TRP A 174 -3.62 7.34 9.10
C TRP A 174 -3.86 7.54 7.59
N PRO A 175 -5.09 7.53 7.02
CA PRO A 175 -5.26 7.71 5.57
C PRO A 175 -4.82 9.10 5.09
N LEU A 176 -4.75 10.08 5.99
CA LEU A 176 -4.26 11.41 5.65
C LEU A 176 -2.78 11.38 5.27
N ASN A 177 -2.02 10.35 5.67
CA ASN A 177 -0.64 10.18 5.26
C ASN A 177 -0.49 10.06 3.74
N TYR A 178 -1.48 9.55 3.01
CA TYR A 178 -1.43 9.55 1.53
C TYR A 178 -1.29 10.95 0.92
N GLN A 179 -1.64 12.01 1.67
CA GLN A 179 -1.41 13.40 1.24
C GLN A 179 -0.12 14.00 1.80
N LYS A 180 0.46 13.42 2.85
CA LYS A 180 1.68 13.94 3.49
C LYS A 180 2.91 13.69 2.62
N TYR A 181 3.91 14.56 2.74
CA TYR A 181 5.06 14.61 1.84
C TYR A 181 5.71 13.24 1.61
N VAL A 182 6.06 12.53 2.69
CA VAL A 182 6.88 11.33 2.61
C VAL A 182 6.15 10.24 1.83
N CYS A 183 4.91 9.89 2.23
CA CYS A 183 4.14 8.85 1.57
C CYS A 183 3.77 9.22 0.11
N GLY A 184 3.26 10.43 -0.12
CA GLY A 184 2.90 10.89 -1.47
C GLY A 184 4.10 10.90 -2.43
N THR A 185 5.27 11.28 -1.94
CA THR A 185 6.52 11.26 -2.72
C THR A 185 6.97 9.83 -3.00
N MET A 186 7.01 8.95 -2.00
CA MET A 186 7.49 7.57 -2.19
C MET A 186 6.65 6.79 -3.21
N PHE A 187 5.32 6.89 -3.17
CA PHE A 187 4.48 6.25 -4.19
C PHE A 187 4.69 6.84 -5.59
N SER A 188 4.83 8.18 -5.68
CA SER A 188 5.08 8.85 -6.96
C SER A 188 6.41 8.42 -7.58
N LEU A 189 7.45 8.21 -6.76
CA LEU A 189 8.76 7.71 -7.21
C LEU A 189 8.73 6.21 -7.54
N PHE A 190 8.07 5.40 -6.73
CA PHE A 190 7.95 3.96 -6.94
C PHE A 190 7.27 3.62 -8.27
N PHE A 191 6.24 4.37 -8.66
CA PHE A 191 5.51 4.12 -9.89
C PHE A 191 6.02 4.95 -11.08
N GLY A 192 6.31 6.24 -10.86
CA GLY A 192 6.59 7.20 -11.93
C GLY A 192 7.95 7.88 -11.84
N GLY A 193 8.92 7.34 -11.09
CA GLY A 193 10.22 7.96 -10.91
C GLY A 193 11.00 8.20 -12.21
N ARG A 194 10.89 7.35 -13.24
CA ARG A 194 11.51 7.61 -14.55
C ARG A 194 10.90 8.82 -15.25
N GLU A 195 9.59 8.97 -15.13
CA GLU A 195 8.84 10.03 -15.81
C GLU A 195 8.97 11.35 -15.07
N PHE A 196 8.71 11.37 -13.76
CA PHE A 196 8.59 12.59 -12.96
C PHE A 196 9.86 12.95 -12.20
N ALA A 197 10.81 12.03 -12.08
CA ALA A 197 12.01 12.21 -11.27
C ALA A 197 13.25 11.61 -11.94
N SER A 198 13.40 11.82 -13.25
CA SER A 198 14.38 11.15 -14.13
C SER A 198 15.82 11.22 -13.62
N ASN A 199 16.18 12.32 -12.95
CA ASN A 199 17.53 12.58 -12.46
C ASN A 199 17.75 12.10 -11.01
N THR A 200 16.74 11.46 -10.40
CA THR A 200 16.85 10.85 -9.08
C THR A 200 17.48 9.47 -9.23
N ILE A 201 18.79 9.41 -9.00
CA ILE A 201 19.60 8.20 -9.15
C ILE A 201 20.05 7.71 -7.77
N ILE A 202 19.84 6.42 -7.50
CA ILE A 202 20.30 5.71 -6.29
C ILE A 202 21.11 4.52 -6.78
N ASP A 203 22.36 4.41 -6.32
CA ASP A 203 23.28 3.33 -6.71
C ASP A 203 23.35 3.11 -8.23
N GLY A 204 23.48 4.20 -8.99
CA GLY A 204 23.57 4.18 -10.45
C GLY A 204 22.26 3.86 -11.19
N LYS A 205 21.15 3.63 -10.50
CA LYS A 205 19.83 3.34 -11.09
C LYS A 205 18.84 4.48 -10.86
N ASN A 206 17.90 4.68 -11.78
CA ASN A 206 16.75 5.53 -11.49
C ASN A 206 15.97 4.99 -10.28
N VAL A 207 15.53 5.89 -9.39
CA VAL A 207 14.79 5.55 -8.16
C VAL A 207 13.62 4.59 -8.38
N GLN A 208 12.89 4.70 -9.49
CA GLN A 208 11.79 3.79 -9.80
C GLN A 208 12.29 2.36 -9.96
N ASP A 209 13.32 2.18 -10.79
CA ASP A 209 13.90 0.86 -11.07
C ASP A 209 14.58 0.32 -9.81
N PHE A 210 15.31 1.15 -9.08
CA PHE A 210 15.91 0.77 -7.80
C PHE A 210 14.87 0.24 -6.80
N LEU A 211 13.80 0.99 -6.51
CA LEU A 211 12.78 0.58 -5.55
C LEU A 211 12.00 -0.66 -6.05
N GLN A 212 11.58 -0.68 -7.31
CA GLN A 212 10.83 -1.81 -7.86
C GLN A 212 11.67 -3.08 -7.95
N ASP A 213 12.95 -2.99 -8.34
CA ASP A 213 13.85 -4.15 -8.41
C ASP A 213 14.04 -4.77 -7.02
N HIS A 214 14.38 -3.95 -6.01
CA HIS A 214 14.57 -4.46 -4.64
C HIS A 214 13.29 -5.05 -4.05
N TYR A 215 12.15 -4.37 -4.25
CA TYR A 215 10.85 -4.89 -3.83
C TYR A 215 10.56 -6.26 -4.45
N ILE A 216 10.65 -6.38 -5.79
CA ILE A 216 10.40 -7.63 -6.51
C ILE A 216 11.40 -8.71 -6.07
N ASP A 217 12.69 -8.39 -5.98
CA ASP A 217 13.72 -9.34 -5.59
C ASP A 217 13.53 -9.88 -4.17
N SER A 218 13.04 -9.04 -3.24
CA SER A 218 12.68 -9.45 -1.88
C SER A 218 11.53 -10.48 -1.90
N VAL A 219 10.46 -10.21 -2.65
CA VAL A 219 9.32 -11.13 -2.80
C VAL A 219 9.78 -12.41 -3.49
N LEU A 220 10.68 -12.34 -4.48
CA LEU A 220 11.24 -13.51 -5.14
C LEU A 220 12.04 -14.42 -4.17
N LYS A 221 12.51 -13.93 -3.03
CA LYS A 221 13.09 -14.83 -1.99
C LYS A 221 12.02 -15.75 -1.42
N ILE A 222 10.83 -15.21 -1.14
CA ILE A 222 9.68 -15.99 -0.67
C ILE A 222 9.17 -16.91 -1.77
N VAL A 223 9.04 -16.44 -3.02
CA VAL A 223 8.63 -17.28 -4.17
C VAL A 223 9.53 -18.51 -4.30
N ARG A 224 10.86 -18.33 -4.29
CA ARG A 224 11.83 -19.44 -4.41
C ARG A 224 11.71 -20.43 -3.25
N LYS A 225 11.47 -19.95 -2.04
CA LYS A 225 11.28 -20.77 -0.84
C LYS A 225 9.99 -21.59 -0.91
N LEU A 226 8.93 -20.98 -1.43
CA LEU A 226 7.58 -21.55 -1.37
C LEU A 226 7.15 -22.34 -2.62
N LYS A 227 7.93 -22.31 -3.72
CA LYS A 227 7.56 -22.98 -4.99
C LYS A 227 7.27 -24.48 -4.90
N LYS A 228 7.76 -25.18 -3.87
CA LYS A 228 7.46 -26.60 -3.65
C LYS A 228 6.08 -26.89 -3.04
N TYR A 229 5.39 -25.87 -2.53
CA TYR A 229 4.12 -26.02 -1.80
C TYR A 229 2.91 -25.80 -2.72
N LYS A 230 2.13 -26.87 -2.94
CA LYS A 230 0.92 -26.83 -3.78
C LYS A 230 -0.21 -25.99 -3.21
N ASN A 231 -0.26 -25.84 -1.88
CA ASN A 231 -1.27 -25.03 -1.22
C ASN A 231 -1.03 -23.52 -1.37
N VAL A 232 0.15 -23.10 -1.83
CA VAL A 232 0.40 -21.71 -2.24
C VAL A 232 -0.08 -21.55 -3.67
N ILE A 233 -1.17 -20.80 -3.83
CA ILE A 233 -1.84 -20.64 -5.13
C ILE A 233 -1.31 -19.43 -5.91
N GLY A 234 -0.69 -18.47 -5.24
CA GLY A 234 -0.16 -17.28 -5.89
C GLY A 234 0.37 -16.21 -4.96
N PHE A 235 0.66 -15.06 -5.55
CA PHE A 235 1.21 -13.88 -4.90
C PHE A 235 0.44 -12.65 -5.32
N ASP A 236 0.15 -11.76 -4.37
CA ASP A 236 -0.27 -10.41 -4.70
C ASP A 236 0.91 -9.57 -5.19
N THR A 237 0.62 -8.64 -6.08
CA THR A 237 1.56 -7.63 -6.56
C THR A 237 1.94 -6.64 -5.48
N LEU A 238 0.96 -6.05 -4.78
CA LEU A 238 1.10 -5.01 -3.76
C LEU A 238 -0.29 -4.69 -3.19
N ASN A 239 -0.47 -4.77 -1.87
CA ASN A 239 -1.73 -4.39 -1.23
C ASN A 239 -2.10 -2.92 -1.49
N GLU A 240 -3.36 -2.66 -1.89
CA GLU A 240 -3.96 -1.32 -2.02
C GLU A 240 -3.02 -0.22 -2.59
N PRO A 241 -2.50 -0.37 -3.82
CA PRO A 241 -1.48 0.53 -4.34
C PRO A 241 -2.01 1.95 -4.55
N SER A 242 -1.31 2.93 -3.97
CA SER A 242 -1.65 4.35 -4.10
C SER A 242 -0.97 5.00 -5.31
N PRO A 243 -1.64 5.93 -6.02
CA PRO A 243 -1.03 6.74 -7.07
C PRO A 243 0.00 7.74 -6.55
N GLY A 244 0.08 7.95 -5.23
CA GLY A 244 0.79 9.10 -4.67
C GLY A 244 0.18 10.39 -5.21
N TRP A 245 0.96 11.14 -5.98
CA TRP A 245 0.51 12.37 -6.64
C TRP A 245 0.28 12.22 -8.15
N ILE A 246 0.54 11.04 -8.73
CA ILE A 246 0.30 10.77 -10.15
C ILE A 246 -1.19 10.97 -10.47
N GLY A 247 -1.47 11.77 -11.50
CA GLY A 247 -2.84 12.13 -11.90
C GLY A 247 -3.46 13.32 -11.15
N LYS A 248 -2.79 13.92 -10.16
CA LYS A 248 -3.28 15.13 -9.48
C LYS A 248 -3.21 16.33 -10.42
N LYS A 249 -4.38 16.94 -10.67
CA LYS A 249 -4.54 18.04 -11.63
C LYS A 249 -3.89 19.33 -11.14
N ASN A 250 -3.99 19.65 -9.86
CA ASN A 250 -3.46 20.87 -9.30
C ASN A 250 -2.73 20.60 -7.98
N LEU A 251 -1.41 20.85 -7.95
CA LEU A 251 -0.59 20.67 -6.74
C LEU A 251 -0.87 21.71 -5.64
N GLY A 252 -1.63 22.75 -5.94
CA GLY A 252 -2.09 23.74 -4.97
C GLY A 252 -3.29 23.29 -4.15
N GLU A 253 -3.97 22.22 -4.56
CA GLU A 253 -5.24 21.79 -3.99
C GLU A 253 -5.07 20.56 -3.08
N PHE A 254 -5.92 20.50 -2.05
CA PHE A 254 -6.09 19.30 -1.24
C PHE A 254 -7.12 18.40 -1.90
N GLU A 255 -6.73 17.18 -2.24
CA GLU A 255 -7.61 16.14 -2.78
C GLU A 255 -7.37 14.87 -1.96
N GLY A 256 -8.06 14.79 -0.82
CA GLY A 256 -7.93 13.69 0.12
C GLY A 256 -9.26 13.34 0.77
N PHE A 257 -9.31 12.15 1.33
CA PHE A 257 -10.46 11.63 2.05
C PHE A 257 -10.23 11.73 3.55
N GLY A 258 -11.24 12.18 4.32
CA GLY A 258 -11.07 12.40 5.75
C GLY A 258 -12.37 12.31 6.55
N PHE A 259 -12.25 12.02 7.84
CA PHE A 259 -13.37 11.98 8.79
C PHE A 259 -13.02 12.78 10.05
N GLY A 260 -13.88 13.72 10.43
CA GLY A 260 -13.69 14.64 11.56
C GLY A 260 -12.78 15.83 11.23
N LYS A 261 -12.13 16.46 12.23
CA LYS A 261 -11.20 17.59 12.00
C LYS A 261 -10.00 17.26 11.06
N VAL A 262 -10.05 17.73 9.84
CA VAL A 262 -9.02 17.78 8.79
C VAL A 262 -7.85 18.72 9.08
N ILE A 263 -6.55 18.39 8.97
CA ILE A 263 -5.56 19.40 8.53
C ILE A 263 -5.34 19.17 7.04
N LYS A 264 -5.72 20.15 6.21
CA LYS A 264 -5.66 20.01 4.75
C LYS A 264 -4.34 20.55 4.24
N THR A 265 -3.48 19.71 3.66
CA THR A 265 -2.25 20.14 3.01
C THR A 265 -2.23 19.71 1.54
N SER A 266 -1.90 20.65 0.66
CA SER A 266 -1.71 20.34 -0.77
C SER A 266 -0.31 19.77 -1.00
N PRO A 267 -0.08 19.03 -2.10
CA PRO A 267 1.25 18.55 -2.46
C PRO A 267 2.32 19.64 -2.44
N PHE A 268 2.00 20.83 -2.95
CA PHE A 268 2.94 21.96 -2.94
C PHE A 268 3.30 22.41 -1.52
N LYS A 269 2.31 22.50 -0.62
CA LYS A 269 2.54 22.82 0.79
C LYS A 269 3.47 21.81 1.45
N GLU A 270 3.23 20.54 1.22
CA GLU A 270 4.05 19.44 1.72
C GLU A 270 5.48 19.48 1.15
N MET A 271 5.67 19.90 -0.10
CA MET A 271 7.00 20.04 -0.71
C MET A 271 7.88 21.03 0.05
N TYR A 272 7.41 22.26 0.29
CA TYR A 272 8.23 23.23 1.02
C TYR A 272 8.20 23.02 2.55
N LEU A 273 7.18 22.33 3.10
CA LEU A 273 7.21 21.81 4.48
C LEU A 273 8.45 20.92 4.70
N SER A 274 8.75 20.05 3.72
CA SER A 274 9.90 19.13 3.78
C SER A 274 11.26 19.84 3.85
N GLU A 275 11.35 21.08 3.37
CA GLU A 275 12.55 21.92 3.37
C GLU A 275 12.74 22.67 4.70
N GLY A 276 11.90 22.44 5.70
CA GLY A 276 11.97 23.17 6.98
C GLY A 276 11.25 24.51 6.97
N ARG A 277 10.32 24.73 6.03
CA ARG A 277 9.51 25.97 6.02
C ARG A 277 8.22 25.77 6.80
N ALA A 278 7.85 26.77 7.58
CA ALA A 278 6.56 26.80 8.22
C ALA A 278 5.44 26.98 7.19
N VAL A 279 4.35 26.21 7.33
CA VAL A 279 3.20 26.24 6.42
C VAL A 279 1.97 26.69 7.17
N SER A 280 1.32 27.77 6.73
CA SER A 280 -0.05 28.07 7.17
C SER A 280 -1.06 27.30 6.32
N THR A 281 -1.93 26.52 6.95
CA THR A 281 -2.92 25.71 6.23
C THR A 281 -4.27 25.62 6.92
N GLU A 282 -5.28 25.25 6.15
CA GLU A 282 -6.67 25.18 6.60
C GLU A 282 -6.93 23.95 7.48
N GLN A 283 -7.69 24.17 8.54
CA GLN A 283 -8.37 23.13 9.30
C GLN A 283 -9.83 23.04 8.84
N ALA A 284 -10.29 21.82 8.60
CA ALA A 284 -11.67 21.56 8.19
C ALA A 284 -12.31 20.51 9.10
N TYR A 285 -13.63 20.31 9.03
CA TYR A 285 -14.29 19.09 9.44
C TYR A 285 -14.69 18.36 8.17
N MET A 286 -14.27 17.10 8.00
CA MET A 286 -14.55 16.30 6.81
C MET A 286 -15.49 15.14 7.13
N LEU A 287 -16.36 14.81 6.18
CA LEU A 287 -17.17 13.59 6.16
C LEU A 287 -17.00 12.94 4.79
N GLY A 288 -15.98 12.09 4.68
CA GLY A 288 -15.51 11.55 3.41
C GLY A 288 -14.85 12.62 2.56
N PHE A 289 -15.47 12.95 1.43
CA PHE A 289 -14.99 13.98 0.48
C PHE A 289 -15.62 15.35 0.72
N TRP A 290 -16.67 15.43 1.55
CA TRP A 290 -17.27 16.70 1.94
C TRP A 290 -16.42 17.37 3.02
N SER A 291 -16.24 18.69 2.96
CA SER A 291 -15.43 19.46 3.90
C SER A 291 -16.05 20.79 4.30
N LEU A 292 -16.03 21.10 5.60
CA LEU A 292 -16.40 22.39 6.17
C LEU A 292 -15.19 23.05 6.85
N PRO A 293 -14.60 24.11 6.29
CA PRO A 293 -13.45 24.79 6.90
C PRO A 293 -13.84 25.53 8.18
N TRP A 294 -12.95 25.59 9.17
CA TRP A 294 -13.22 26.29 10.45
C TRP A 294 -12.01 27.03 11.05
N GLY A 295 -10.86 27.04 10.39
CA GLY A 295 -9.71 27.81 10.85
C GLY A 295 -8.42 27.55 10.07
N LYS A 296 -7.32 28.15 10.53
CA LYS A 296 -5.97 27.87 10.03
C LYS A 296 -5.09 27.34 11.16
N VAL A 297 -4.04 26.61 10.80
CA VAL A 297 -2.97 26.15 11.68
C VAL A 297 -1.63 26.36 11.00
N GLN A 298 -0.59 26.60 11.78
CA GLN A 298 0.78 26.64 11.30
C GLN A 298 1.45 25.29 11.57
N LEU A 299 2.03 24.69 10.54
CA LEU A 299 2.87 23.50 10.62
C LEU A 299 4.36 23.90 10.53
N ASN A 300 5.23 23.04 11.06
CA ASN A 300 6.68 23.13 11.12
C ASN A 300 7.18 24.48 11.64
N GLY A 301 6.61 24.93 12.76
CA GLY A 301 7.01 26.18 13.43
C GLY A 301 8.47 26.18 13.91
N GLY A 302 9.06 24.99 14.11
CA GLY A 302 10.46 24.80 14.50
C GLY A 302 11.46 24.83 13.35
N GLY A 303 10.99 24.92 12.10
CA GLY A 303 11.86 25.01 10.93
C GLY A 303 12.72 23.76 10.66
N VAL A 304 12.22 22.58 11.03
CA VAL A 304 12.95 21.32 10.91
C VAL A 304 12.86 20.81 9.47
N SER A 305 13.98 20.79 8.76
CA SER A 305 14.08 20.16 7.44
C SER A 305 14.07 18.64 7.55
N LEU A 306 13.31 17.96 6.70
CA LEU A 306 13.29 16.49 6.60
C LEU A 306 14.63 15.94 6.09
N TRP A 307 15.41 16.74 5.37
CA TRP A 307 16.55 16.25 4.59
C TRP A 307 17.83 16.15 5.42
N LYS A 308 18.68 15.19 5.05
CA LYS A 308 20.09 15.14 5.47
C LYS A 308 20.85 16.32 4.84
N ARG A 309 21.97 16.69 5.44
CA ARG A 309 22.85 17.74 4.89
C ARG A 309 23.26 17.37 3.46
N GLY A 310 23.10 18.31 2.53
CA GLY A 310 23.41 18.11 1.11
C GLY A 310 22.25 17.56 0.28
N TYR A 311 21.12 17.23 0.90
CA TYR A 311 19.90 16.80 0.23
C TYR A 311 18.82 17.88 0.36
N GLN A 312 17.85 17.85 -0.55
CA GLN A 312 16.71 18.75 -0.59
C GLN A 312 15.52 18.08 -1.29
N CYS A 313 14.38 18.76 -1.37
CA CYS A 313 13.15 18.26 -1.95
C CYS A 313 13.37 17.74 -3.38
N VAL A 314 13.03 16.46 -3.60
CA VAL A 314 13.15 15.81 -4.92
C VAL A 314 12.41 16.61 -6.00
N TRP A 315 11.25 17.17 -5.67
CA TRP A 315 10.44 17.92 -6.63
C TRP A 315 10.97 19.32 -6.91
N ARG A 316 11.76 19.89 -5.99
CA ARG A 316 12.52 21.12 -6.25
C ARG A 316 13.67 20.83 -7.22
N ASN A 317 14.38 19.70 -7.05
CA ASN A 317 15.43 19.24 -7.98
C ASN A 317 14.92 19.06 -9.42
N HIS A 318 13.61 18.84 -9.61
CA HIS A 318 12.98 18.66 -10.93
C HIS A 318 12.22 19.91 -11.41
N GLY A 319 12.41 21.04 -10.74
CA GLY A 319 11.82 22.34 -11.10
C GLY A 319 10.29 22.30 -11.11
N VAL A 320 9.67 21.53 -10.21
CA VAL A 320 8.21 21.55 -9.99
C VAL A 320 7.84 22.84 -9.25
N TRP A 321 8.73 23.30 -8.38
CA TRP A 321 8.65 24.53 -7.62
C TRP A 321 10.06 25.02 -7.26
N ASP A 322 10.19 26.28 -6.87
CA ASP A 322 11.42 26.86 -6.30
C ASP A 322 11.07 28.03 -5.37
N TYR A 323 12.08 28.75 -4.84
CA TYR A 323 11.88 30.03 -4.16
C TYR A 323 11.91 31.18 -5.16
N ASP A 324 11.06 32.19 -4.94
CA ASP A 324 11.16 33.47 -5.65
C ASP A 324 12.39 34.29 -5.16
N PRO A 325 12.72 35.43 -5.81
CA PRO A 325 13.83 36.28 -5.37
C PRO A 325 13.74 36.79 -3.93
N ASN A 326 12.55 36.79 -3.33
CA ASN A 326 12.31 37.20 -1.94
C ASN A 326 12.38 36.01 -0.95
N GLY A 327 12.66 34.79 -1.44
CA GLY A 327 12.72 33.58 -0.64
C GLY A 327 11.37 32.94 -0.33
N ALA A 328 10.27 33.37 -0.97
CA ALA A 328 8.95 32.78 -0.81
C ALA A 328 8.79 31.55 -1.73
N PRO A 329 8.16 30.44 -1.27
CA PRO A 329 7.89 29.29 -2.13
C PRO A 329 6.99 29.67 -3.32
N MET A 330 7.43 29.34 -4.53
CA MET A 330 6.74 29.59 -5.79
C MET A 330 6.57 28.28 -6.59
N MET A 331 5.32 27.95 -6.89
CA MET A 331 4.99 26.81 -7.74
C MET A 331 5.27 27.13 -9.21
N LEU A 332 5.98 26.25 -9.90
CA LEU A 332 6.34 26.43 -11.31
C LEU A 332 5.50 25.56 -12.25
N LYS A 333 5.11 24.36 -11.80
CA LYS A 333 4.42 23.35 -12.63
C LYS A 333 3.20 22.78 -11.88
N PRO A 334 2.05 23.48 -11.86
CA PRO A 334 0.87 23.09 -11.08
C PRO A 334 0.26 21.73 -11.49
N GLU A 335 0.41 21.35 -12.75
CA GLU A 335 -0.17 20.10 -13.28
C GLU A 335 0.88 18.99 -13.45
N TYR A 336 2.07 19.10 -12.83
CA TYR A 336 3.25 18.29 -13.16
C TYR A 336 3.00 16.78 -13.23
N PHE A 337 2.17 16.25 -12.33
CA PHE A 337 1.86 14.82 -12.23
C PHE A 337 0.63 14.39 -13.02
N TYR A 338 -0.14 15.34 -13.56
CA TYR A 338 -1.30 15.08 -14.41
C TYR A 338 -0.97 15.26 -15.89
N ARG A 339 -0.17 16.27 -16.23
CA ARG A 339 0.24 16.60 -17.59
C ARG A 339 1.68 17.12 -17.61
N LYS A 340 2.52 16.49 -18.42
CA LYS A 340 3.93 16.89 -18.64
C LYS A 340 4.27 16.78 -20.12
N ASN A 341 4.93 17.80 -20.67
CA ASN A 341 5.33 17.86 -22.09
C ASN A 341 4.18 17.58 -23.08
N GLY A 342 2.97 18.06 -22.78
CA GLY A 342 1.78 17.85 -23.61
C GLY A 342 1.10 16.48 -23.44
N LYS A 343 1.74 15.50 -22.79
CA LYS A 343 1.13 14.21 -22.47
C LYS A 343 0.33 14.28 -21.17
N LYS A 344 -0.91 13.82 -21.20
CA LYS A 344 -1.74 13.55 -20.01
C LYS A 344 -1.45 12.14 -19.51
N TYR A 345 -1.40 11.96 -18.20
CA TYR A 345 -1.09 10.69 -17.57
C TYR A 345 -2.29 10.08 -16.84
N GLU A 346 -2.43 8.77 -16.95
CA GLU A 346 -3.39 7.96 -16.20
C GLU A 346 -2.65 6.94 -15.36
N PHE A 347 -2.83 6.98 -14.03
CA PHE A 347 -2.04 6.17 -13.10
C PHE A 347 -2.05 4.68 -13.44
N TYR A 348 -3.25 4.14 -13.73
CA TYR A 348 -3.40 2.72 -13.94
C TYR A 348 -2.68 2.23 -15.20
N SER A 349 -2.99 2.82 -16.36
CA SER A 349 -2.49 2.39 -17.66
C SER A 349 -1.01 2.73 -17.86
N ASP A 350 -0.57 3.93 -17.48
CA ASP A 350 0.80 4.39 -17.72
C ASP A 350 1.82 3.83 -16.70
N PHE A 351 1.40 3.47 -15.48
CA PHE A 351 2.37 3.14 -14.40
C PHE A 351 2.07 1.84 -13.66
N MET A 352 0.84 1.65 -13.20
CA MET A 352 0.49 0.47 -12.41
C MET A 352 0.50 -0.81 -13.24
N HIS A 353 -0.07 -0.78 -14.46
CA HIS A 353 -0.09 -1.91 -15.38
C HIS A 353 1.33 -2.37 -15.78
N PRO A 354 2.27 -1.49 -16.16
CA PRO A 354 3.67 -1.86 -16.34
C PRO A 354 4.33 -2.50 -15.11
N PHE A 355 4.04 -2.02 -13.90
CA PHE A 355 4.54 -2.63 -12.67
C PHE A 355 3.99 -4.04 -12.46
N ILE A 356 2.67 -4.23 -12.60
CA ILE A 356 2.02 -5.55 -12.53
C ILE A 356 2.66 -6.52 -13.51
N LYS A 357 2.89 -6.08 -14.75
CA LYS A 357 3.56 -6.89 -15.78
C LYS A 357 4.98 -7.29 -15.36
N LYS A 358 5.79 -6.34 -14.88
CA LYS A 358 7.16 -6.59 -14.39
C LYS A 358 7.16 -7.62 -13.24
N PHE A 359 6.27 -7.44 -12.26
CA PHE A 359 6.12 -8.35 -11.13
C PHE A 359 5.70 -9.76 -11.58
N LYS A 360 4.64 -9.86 -12.40
CA LYS A 360 4.15 -11.12 -12.95
C LYS A 360 5.22 -11.87 -13.71
N GLU A 361 5.94 -11.21 -14.60
CA GLU A 361 7.03 -11.81 -15.37
C GLU A 361 8.12 -12.36 -14.45
N ALA A 362 8.52 -11.62 -13.42
CA ALA A 362 9.53 -12.04 -12.46
C ALA A 362 9.09 -13.28 -11.66
N VAL A 363 7.87 -13.27 -11.11
CA VAL A 363 7.31 -14.40 -10.34
C VAL A 363 7.12 -15.62 -11.22
N GLN A 364 6.46 -15.48 -12.37
CA GLN A 364 6.14 -16.61 -13.26
C GLN A 364 7.36 -17.16 -14.02
N LYS A 365 8.43 -16.37 -14.18
CA LYS A 365 9.73 -16.89 -14.62
C LYS A 365 10.37 -17.80 -13.57
N THR A 366 10.13 -17.54 -12.29
CA THR A 366 10.66 -18.35 -11.18
C THR A 366 9.81 -19.60 -10.96
N GLU A 367 8.49 -19.47 -11.06
CA GLU A 367 7.53 -20.56 -10.92
C GLU A 367 6.25 -20.20 -11.69
N SER A 368 6.01 -20.86 -12.83
CA SER A 368 4.96 -20.48 -13.78
C SER A 368 3.56 -20.74 -13.24
N ARG A 369 3.38 -21.71 -12.33
CA ARG A 369 2.05 -22.10 -11.82
C ARG A 369 1.39 -21.03 -10.95
N PHE A 370 2.16 -20.09 -10.39
CA PHE A 370 1.62 -19.11 -9.46
C PHE A 370 0.69 -18.12 -10.15
N HIS A 371 -0.51 -18.00 -9.58
CA HIS A 371 -1.43 -16.92 -9.90
C HIS A 371 -0.89 -15.57 -9.41
N ILE A 372 -1.19 -14.51 -10.15
CA ILE A 372 -0.84 -13.14 -9.76
C ILE A 372 -2.12 -12.43 -9.34
N PHE A 373 -2.25 -12.18 -8.05
CA PHE A 373 -3.35 -11.40 -7.50
C PHE A 373 -3.04 -9.92 -7.69
N VAL A 374 -4.05 -9.17 -8.11
CA VAL A 374 -3.90 -7.75 -8.42
C VAL A 374 -5.05 -7.00 -7.77
N GLU A 375 -4.67 -6.00 -7.00
CA GLU A 375 -5.56 -5.06 -6.33
C GLU A 375 -5.47 -3.69 -7.00
N SER A 376 -6.33 -2.76 -6.59
CA SER A 376 -6.20 -1.33 -6.88
C SER A 376 -6.54 -0.52 -5.64
N ASP A 377 -6.43 0.81 -5.74
CA ASP A 377 -7.03 1.71 -4.78
C ASP A 377 -8.48 1.24 -4.45
N PRO A 378 -8.81 0.99 -3.17
CA PRO A 378 -10.10 0.42 -2.75
C PRO A 378 -11.31 1.27 -3.14
N SER A 379 -11.10 2.55 -3.49
CA SER A 379 -12.15 3.47 -3.90
C SER A 379 -12.37 3.55 -5.41
N ARG A 380 -11.60 2.81 -6.21
CA ARG A 380 -11.63 2.86 -7.68
C ARG A 380 -11.84 1.49 -8.33
N LEU A 381 -12.43 1.50 -9.54
CA LEU A 381 -12.65 0.32 -10.38
C LEU A 381 -12.05 0.53 -11.78
N GLU A 382 -10.77 0.89 -11.80
CA GLU A 382 -10.03 1.28 -13.01
C GLU A 382 -9.20 0.12 -13.59
N LEU A 383 -9.18 -1.03 -12.92
CA LEU A 383 -8.43 -2.23 -13.32
C LEU A 383 -8.97 -2.86 -14.61
N GLU A 384 -8.09 -3.06 -15.58
CA GLU A 384 -8.34 -3.82 -16.81
C GLU A 384 -7.12 -4.70 -17.11
N TRP A 385 -7.37 -5.99 -17.32
CA TRP A 385 -6.33 -6.94 -17.67
C TRP A 385 -6.82 -7.89 -18.76
N ARG A 386 -6.11 -7.94 -19.89
CA ARG A 386 -6.42 -8.88 -20.96
C ARG A 386 -5.19 -9.69 -21.29
N GLU A 387 -5.30 -10.99 -21.09
CA GLU A 387 -4.25 -11.95 -21.46
C GLU A 387 -4.90 -13.27 -21.88
N ALA A 388 -4.34 -13.90 -22.90
CA ALA A 388 -4.73 -15.25 -23.29
C ALA A 388 -4.25 -16.26 -22.24
N SER A 389 -5.09 -17.21 -21.87
CA SER A 389 -4.70 -18.27 -20.93
C SER A 389 -3.56 -19.09 -21.53
N LYS A 390 -2.48 -19.28 -20.77
CA LYS A 390 -1.35 -20.14 -21.16
C LYS A 390 -1.39 -21.43 -20.36
N LYS A 391 -1.27 -22.57 -21.06
CA LYS A 391 -1.21 -23.89 -20.42
C LYS A 391 -0.04 -23.94 -19.44
N ASN A 392 -0.27 -24.46 -18.23
CA ASN A 392 0.71 -24.57 -17.13
C ASN A 392 1.21 -23.22 -16.56
N TYR A 393 0.52 -22.12 -16.85
CA TYR A 393 0.77 -20.83 -16.20
C TYR A 393 -0.41 -20.45 -15.30
N GLY A 394 -0.10 -19.79 -14.19
CA GLY A 394 -1.11 -19.13 -13.39
C GLY A 394 -1.74 -17.96 -14.12
N SER A 395 -3.04 -17.79 -13.96
CA SER A 395 -3.78 -16.60 -14.38
C SER A 395 -3.51 -15.39 -13.49
N VAL A 396 -3.87 -14.21 -14.00
CA VAL A 396 -4.00 -13.00 -13.18
C VAL A 396 -5.40 -12.96 -12.58
N VAL A 397 -5.51 -12.68 -11.29
CA VAL A 397 -6.74 -12.76 -10.51
C VAL A 397 -7.05 -11.38 -9.93
N ASN A 398 -8.27 -10.90 -10.16
CA ASN A 398 -8.75 -9.67 -9.51
C ASN A 398 -8.95 -9.91 -8.01
N ALA A 399 -8.22 -9.17 -7.17
CA ALA A 399 -8.25 -9.25 -5.72
C ALA A 399 -8.90 -8.01 -5.05
N THR A 400 -9.76 -7.28 -5.79
CA THR A 400 -10.42 -6.04 -5.33
C THR A 400 -11.00 -6.14 -3.92
N HIS A 401 -10.64 -5.17 -3.07
CA HIS A 401 -11.21 -4.99 -1.74
C HIS A 401 -12.62 -4.38 -1.79
N TRP A 402 -13.41 -4.65 -0.75
CA TRP A 402 -14.69 -3.99 -0.52
C TRP A 402 -14.84 -3.63 0.94
N TYR A 403 -15.17 -2.37 1.20
CA TYR A 403 -15.41 -1.85 2.54
C TYR A 403 -16.68 -1.02 2.57
N ASP A 404 -17.47 -1.17 3.64
CA ASP A 404 -18.36 -0.11 4.08
C ASP A 404 -17.48 1.00 4.69
N ILE A 405 -17.28 2.06 3.90
CA ILE A 405 -16.46 3.20 4.25
C ILE A 405 -16.95 3.92 5.50
N SER A 406 -18.28 3.96 5.71
CA SER A 406 -18.85 4.64 6.87
C SER A 406 -18.52 3.87 8.16
N VAL A 407 -18.73 2.55 8.17
CA VAL A 407 -18.35 1.68 9.29
C VAL A 407 -16.85 1.65 9.49
N LEU A 408 -16.06 1.60 8.42
CA LEU A 408 -14.61 1.59 8.49
C LEU A 408 -14.07 2.84 9.20
N MET A 409 -14.61 4.02 8.87
CA MET A 409 -14.12 5.30 9.38
C MET A 409 -14.72 5.67 10.74
N LEU A 410 -16.01 5.44 10.94
CA LEU A 410 -16.70 5.78 12.19
C LEU A 410 -16.57 4.68 13.25
N LYS A 411 -16.19 3.47 12.84
CA LYS A 411 -16.12 2.26 13.69
C LYS A 411 -17.44 1.98 14.39
N ARG A 412 -18.54 2.35 13.73
CA ARG A 412 -19.92 2.19 14.19
C ARG A 412 -20.82 2.01 12.97
N TYR A 413 -21.74 1.07 13.07
CA TYR A 413 -22.77 0.87 12.06
C TYR A 413 -23.95 1.81 12.30
N PHE A 414 -24.37 2.50 11.24
CA PHE A 414 -25.54 3.36 11.23
C PHE A 414 -26.52 2.83 10.19
N PRO A 415 -27.69 2.30 10.59
CA PRO A 415 -28.64 1.72 9.64
C PRO A 415 -29.29 2.76 8.71
N TRP A 416 -29.06 4.06 8.95
CA TRP A 416 -29.65 5.17 8.19
C TRP A 416 -28.61 6.00 7.44
N PHE A 417 -27.30 5.73 7.61
CA PHE A 417 -26.23 6.47 6.93
C PHE A 417 -25.11 5.54 6.47
N GLY A 418 -24.74 5.67 5.20
CA GLY A 418 -23.59 5.00 4.59
C GLY A 418 -22.91 5.90 3.57
N VAL A 419 -21.84 5.40 2.96
CA VAL A 419 -21.16 6.07 1.84
C VAL A 419 -20.97 5.06 0.72
N HIS A 420 -21.45 5.37 -0.48
CA HIS A 420 -21.21 4.53 -1.64
C HIS A 420 -19.74 4.68 -2.07
N VAL A 421 -18.94 3.63 -1.87
CA VAL A 421 -17.47 3.68 -2.03
C VAL A 421 -17.00 4.17 -3.41
N PHE A 422 -17.54 3.63 -4.50
CA PHE A 422 -17.09 3.98 -5.86
C PHE A 422 -17.68 5.28 -6.41
N LYS A 423 -18.91 5.63 -6.04
CA LYS A 423 -19.56 6.90 -6.44
C LYS A 423 -19.17 8.06 -5.53
N GLN A 424 -18.56 7.77 -4.38
CA GLN A 424 -18.10 8.75 -3.39
C GLN A 424 -19.20 9.68 -2.87
N LYS A 425 -20.43 9.17 -2.76
CA LYS A 425 -21.61 9.93 -2.33
C LYS A 425 -22.18 9.37 -1.01
N PRO A 426 -22.66 10.23 -0.10
CA PRO A 426 -23.40 9.78 1.06
C PRO A 426 -24.71 9.11 0.64
N VAL A 427 -25.11 8.08 1.38
CA VAL A 427 -26.34 7.31 1.17
C VAL A 427 -27.14 7.34 2.47
N PHE A 428 -28.44 7.64 2.37
CA PHE A 428 -29.32 7.77 3.53
C PHE A 428 -30.49 6.81 3.45
N GLY A 429 -30.86 6.23 4.59
CA GLY A 429 -31.93 5.25 4.73
C GLY A 429 -31.48 3.81 4.48
N LYS A 430 -32.00 2.87 5.28
CA LYS A 430 -31.60 1.46 5.29
C LYS A 430 -31.69 0.81 3.91
N GLU A 431 -32.84 0.94 3.24
CA GLU A 431 -33.07 0.34 1.93
C GLU A 431 -32.10 0.86 0.85
N ASN A 432 -31.74 2.14 0.92
CA ASN A 432 -30.78 2.71 -0.04
C ASN A 432 -29.36 2.23 0.24
N ILE A 433 -29.01 1.99 1.51
CA ILE A 433 -27.72 1.41 1.91
C ILE A 433 -27.63 -0.04 1.42
N ASP A 434 -28.67 -0.84 1.62
CA ASP A 434 -28.72 -2.22 1.13
C ASP A 434 -28.58 -2.27 -0.41
N LYS A 435 -29.30 -1.39 -1.14
CA LYS A 435 -29.14 -1.23 -2.60
C LYS A 435 -27.73 -0.81 -3.00
N ALA A 436 -27.07 0.06 -2.22
CA ALA A 436 -25.69 0.46 -2.48
C ALA A 436 -24.70 -0.70 -2.27
N TYR A 437 -24.93 -1.57 -1.30
CA TYR A 437 -24.12 -2.79 -1.13
C TYR A 437 -24.27 -3.76 -2.29
N GLU A 438 -25.50 -4.04 -2.71
CA GLU A 438 -25.76 -4.87 -3.89
C GLU A 438 -25.13 -4.29 -5.16
N GLU A 439 -25.29 -2.97 -5.36
CA GLU A 439 -24.72 -2.28 -6.51
C GLU A 439 -23.19 -2.34 -6.52
N THR A 440 -22.53 -2.07 -5.40
CA THR A 440 -21.07 -2.08 -5.32
C THR A 440 -20.48 -3.48 -5.54
N ILE A 441 -21.10 -4.53 -4.99
CA ILE A 441 -20.67 -5.92 -5.24
C ILE A 441 -20.89 -6.29 -6.71
N ARG A 442 -22.03 -5.92 -7.29
CA ARG A 442 -22.30 -6.13 -8.73
C ARG A 442 -21.28 -5.41 -9.61
N MET A 443 -20.91 -4.18 -9.29
CA MET A 443 -19.90 -3.41 -10.04
C MET A 443 -18.54 -4.12 -10.05
N ILE A 444 -18.10 -4.69 -8.93
CA ILE A 444 -16.85 -5.47 -8.84
C ILE A 444 -16.92 -6.72 -9.73
N ARG A 445 -18.05 -7.44 -9.67
CA ARG A 445 -18.28 -8.63 -10.50
C ARG A 445 -18.25 -8.28 -11.99
N GLU A 446 -19.02 -7.27 -12.40
CA GLU A 446 -19.09 -6.84 -13.81
C GLU A 446 -17.73 -6.34 -14.33
N MET A 447 -16.96 -5.65 -13.49
CA MET A 447 -15.60 -5.24 -13.84
C MET A 447 -14.71 -6.46 -14.10
N SER A 448 -14.82 -7.51 -13.28
CA SER A 448 -14.09 -8.77 -13.46
C SER A 448 -14.55 -9.54 -14.71
N GLU A 449 -15.85 -9.57 -15.00
CA GLU A 449 -16.35 -10.29 -16.18
C GLU A 449 -16.03 -9.56 -17.49
N LYS A 450 -16.11 -8.23 -17.51
CA LYS A 450 -15.98 -7.42 -18.73
C LYS A 450 -14.54 -6.98 -19.03
N LYS A 451 -13.78 -6.57 -18.00
CA LYS A 451 -12.44 -6.00 -18.14
C LYS A 451 -11.31 -7.00 -17.86
N TRP A 452 -11.64 -8.18 -17.36
CA TRP A 452 -10.67 -9.25 -17.04
C TRP A 452 -10.93 -10.54 -17.83
N ALA A 453 -11.60 -10.41 -18.98
CA ALA A 453 -11.94 -11.55 -19.82
C ALA A 453 -10.67 -12.28 -20.31
N ILE A 454 -10.64 -13.59 -20.10
CA ILE A 454 -9.66 -14.47 -20.74
C ILE A 454 -9.95 -14.43 -22.24
N VAL A 455 -8.98 -13.96 -23.03
CA VAL A 455 -9.07 -14.07 -24.49
C VAL A 455 -8.88 -15.55 -24.82
N LEU A 456 -9.97 -16.23 -25.13
CA LEU A 456 -9.92 -17.59 -25.68
C LEU A 456 -9.25 -17.49 -27.06
N GLN A 457 -8.15 -18.24 -27.25
CA GLN A 457 -7.52 -18.42 -28.56
C GLN A 457 -8.30 -19.42 -29.40
#